data_AF-A0A838HIK8-F1
#
_entry.id   AF-A0A838HIK8-F1
#
_cell.length_a   1.000
_cell.length_b   1.000
_cell.length_c   1.000
_cell.angle_alpha   90.00
_cell.angle_beta   90.00
_cell.angle_gamma   90.00
#
_symmetry.space_group_name_H-M   'P 1'
#
loop_
_entity.id
_entity.type
_entity.pdbx_description
1 polymer ?
#
loop_
_entity_poly.entity_id
_entity_poly.type
_entity_poly.pdbx_seq_one_letter_code
_entity_poly.pdbx_strand_id
1 'polypeptide(L)'
;MLIDQLKVIQSEHGFLPRESLLELSRAQSVPLYQIEAVASFYPHFRASPPPAVEVAVCSDMSCYLAGAERLEAELRREVEGRIGAAHPATHALGTPPGLPSSGPRSGAPEGMTDPAEGGIPATLVLEAPAIEFKTVSCLGLCDRAPACALNGHPIGGATAPRVVEWMDAVLARTRAPAASGGNGGPG
;
A
#
# COMPACT_ATOMS: atom_id res chain seq x y z
N MET A 1 11.63 18.09 -10.90
CA MET A 1 10.46 18.69 -10.19
C MET A 1 10.27 18.00 -8.83
N LEU A 2 9.45 18.54 -7.91
CA LEU A 2 9.22 17.95 -6.57
C LEU A 2 8.78 16.48 -6.64
N ILE A 3 7.87 16.16 -7.56
CA ILE A 3 7.38 14.79 -7.79
C ILE A 3 8.52 13.83 -8.15
N ASP A 4 9.49 14.25 -8.95
CA ASP A 4 10.61 13.38 -9.36
C ASP A 4 11.52 13.06 -8.18
N GLN A 5 11.72 14.02 -7.27
CA GLN A 5 12.52 13.82 -6.06
C GLN A 5 11.84 12.86 -5.09
N LEU A 6 10.52 12.98 -4.92
CA LEU A 6 9.74 12.03 -4.15
C LEU A 6 9.82 10.62 -4.76
N LYS A 7 9.79 10.49 -6.09
CA LYS A 7 9.99 9.21 -6.77
C LYS A 7 11.37 8.62 -6.49
N VAL A 8 12.43 9.42 -6.48
CA VAL A 8 13.80 8.97 -6.13
C VAL A 8 13.84 8.46 -4.71
N ILE A 9 13.39 9.25 -3.72
CA ILE A 9 13.35 8.85 -2.31
C ILE A 9 12.57 7.54 -2.14
N GLN A 10 11.39 7.44 -2.75
CA GLN A 10 10.58 6.22 -2.67
C GLN A 10 11.24 5.02 -3.36
N SER A 11 12.02 5.21 -4.42
CA SER A 11 12.74 4.12 -5.08
C SER A 11 13.89 3.59 -4.22
N GLU A 12 14.52 4.46 -3.43
CA GLU A 12 15.63 4.11 -2.54
C GLU A 12 15.14 3.44 -1.24
N HIS A 13 14.06 3.96 -0.67
CA HIS A 13 13.57 3.52 0.64
C HIS A 13 12.35 2.57 0.57
N GLY A 14 11.66 2.49 -0.57
CA GLY A 14 10.38 1.78 -0.74
C GLY A 14 9.15 2.54 -0.21
N PHE A 15 9.37 3.64 0.51
CA PHE A 15 8.39 4.58 1.05
C PHE A 15 9.05 5.96 1.22
N LEU A 16 8.34 6.94 1.75
CA LEU A 16 8.83 8.29 2.01
C LEU A 16 9.11 8.49 3.51
N PRO A 17 10.33 8.17 3.99
CA PRO A 17 10.68 8.43 5.38
C PRO A 17 10.67 9.94 5.67
N ARG A 18 10.21 10.28 6.86
CA ARG A 18 10.05 11.68 7.28
C ARG A 18 11.38 12.43 7.26
N GLU A 19 12.47 11.75 7.58
CA GLU A 19 13.84 12.26 7.55
C GLU A 19 14.22 12.73 6.14
N SER A 20 13.98 11.92 5.11
CA SER A 20 14.27 12.30 3.72
C SER A 20 13.36 13.43 3.23
N LEU A 21 12.10 13.49 3.68
CA LEU A 21 11.21 14.62 3.37
C LEU A 21 11.68 15.93 4.03
N LEU A 22 12.21 15.85 5.25
CA LEU A 22 12.82 16.98 5.96
C LEU A 22 14.09 17.47 5.24
N GLU A 23 14.93 16.54 4.78
CA GLU A 23 16.12 16.87 3.99
C GLU A 23 15.73 17.54 2.67
N LEU A 24 14.74 17.00 1.96
CA LEU A 24 14.21 17.57 0.72
C LEU A 24 13.62 18.97 0.94
N SER A 25 12.89 19.16 2.04
CA SER A 25 12.34 20.47 2.43
C SER A 25 13.43 21.53 2.58
N ARG A 26 14.53 21.19 3.27
CA ARG A 26 15.69 22.08 3.41
C ARG A 26 16.38 22.34 2.07
N ALA A 27 16.59 21.29 1.27
CA ALA A 27 17.28 21.39 -0.01
C ALA A 27 16.55 22.27 -1.04
N GLN A 28 15.21 22.22 -1.07
CA GLN A 28 14.40 22.99 -2.02
C GLN A 28 13.81 24.28 -1.45
N SER A 29 14.03 24.57 -0.16
CA SER A 29 13.39 25.70 0.53
C SER A 29 11.86 25.67 0.40
N VAL A 30 11.27 24.47 0.36
CA VAL A 30 9.83 24.24 0.33
C VAL A 30 9.40 23.77 1.72
N PRO A 31 8.38 24.36 2.35
CA PRO A 31 7.90 23.91 3.65
C PRO A 31 7.49 22.43 3.64
N LEU A 32 7.85 21.69 4.70
CA LEU A 32 7.58 20.26 4.82
C LEU A 32 6.10 19.92 4.56
N TYR A 33 5.17 20.70 5.13
CA TYR A 33 3.73 20.47 4.98
C TYR A 33 3.27 20.50 3.51
N GLN A 34 3.92 21.29 2.65
CA GLN A 34 3.58 21.32 1.21
C GLN A 34 4.08 20.05 0.51
N ILE A 35 5.25 19.54 0.90
CA ILE A 35 5.78 18.29 0.39
C ILE A 35 4.89 17.12 0.83
N GLU A 36 4.49 17.09 2.10
CA GLU A 36 3.56 16.10 2.66
C GLU A 36 2.16 16.19 2.02
N ALA A 37 1.68 17.41 1.72
CA ALA A 37 0.42 17.60 0.98
C ALA A 37 0.49 17.00 -0.43
N VAL A 38 1.62 17.16 -1.13
CA VAL A 38 1.83 16.54 -2.45
C VAL A 38 1.94 15.01 -2.30
N ALA A 39 2.71 14.51 -1.34
CA ALA A 39 2.86 13.09 -1.10
C ALA A 39 1.51 12.42 -0.77
N SER A 40 0.70 13.02 0.10
CA SER A 40 -0.61 12.49 0.50
C SER A 40 -1.68 12.61 -0.59
N PHE A 41 -1.58 13.59 -1.49
CA PHE A 41 -2.51 13.74 -2.62
C PHE A 41 -2.40 12.59 -3.63
N TYR A 42 -1.22 11.99 -3.76
CA TYR A 42 -0.92 10.98 -4.77
C TYR A 42 -0.87 9.57 -4.16
N PRO A 43 -1.82 8.66 -4.48
CA PRO A 43 -1.88 7.32 -3.88
C PRO A 43 -0.66 6.42 -4.14
N HIS A 44 0.16 6.76 -5.14
CA HIS A 44 1.38 6.01 -5.45
C HIS A 44 2.52 6.30 -4.47
N PHE A 45 2.45 7.40 -3.71
CA PHE A 45 3.42 7.71 -2.67
C PHE A 45 3.00 7.10 -1.34
N ARG A 46 3.92 6.36 -0.71
CA ARG A 46 3.71 5.66 0.55
C ARG A 46 4.39 6.43 1.66
N ALA A 47 3.63 6.86 2.66
CA ALA A 47 4.18 7.54 3.84
C ALA A 47 4.76 6.55 4.88
N SER A 48 4.39 5.28 4.80
CA SER A 48 4.82 4.21 5.69
C SER A 48 5.50 3.08 4.91
N PRO A 49 6.39 2.30 5.55
CA PRO A 49 7.03 1.19 4.88
C PRO A 49 5.99 0.15 4.44
N PRO A 50 6.13 -0.43 3.23
CA PRO A 50 5.22 -1.46 2.77
C PRO A 50 5.39 -2.75 3.59
N PRO A 51 4.36 -3.61 3.66
CA PRO A 51 4.51 -4.94 4.25
C PRO A 51 5.55 -5.77 3.48
N ALA A 52 6.22 -6.70 4.16
CA ALA A 52 7.16 -7.60 3.48
C ALA A 52 6.43 -8.54 2.50
N VAL A 53 5.20 -8.94 2.85
CA VAL A 53 4.30 -9.70 1.97
C VAL A 53 2.91 -9.07 1.99
N GLU A 54 2.38 -8.77 0.81
CA GLU A 54 1.00 -8.39 0.58
C GLU A 54 0.32 -9.51 -0.20
N VAL A 55 -0.75 -10.08 0.34
CA VAL A 55 -1.58 -11.09 -0.33
C VAL A 55 -2.92 -10.45 -0.67
N ALA A 56 -3.28 -10.42 -1.95
CA ALA A 56 -4.56 -9.94 -2.43
C ALA A 56 -5.37 -11.09 -3.04
N VAL A 57 -6.59 -11.37 -2.57
CA VAL A 57 -7.46 -12.40 -3.13
C VAL A 57 -8.62 -11.77 -3.90
N CYS A 58 -8.85 -12.22 -5.13
CA CYS A 58 -9.96 -11.76 -5.97
C CYS A 58 -11.29 -12.31 -5.47
N SER A 59 -12.27 -11.44 -5.24
CA SER A 59 -13.63 -11.80 -4.81
C SER A 59 -14.70 -11.55 -5.89
N ASP A 60 -14.33 -11.28 -7.15
CA ASP A 60 -15.28 -11.18 -8.26
C ASP A 60 -16.00 -12.51 -8.51
N MET A 61 -17.13 -12.46 -9.22
CA MET A 61 -18.02 -13.58 -9.48
C MET A 61 -17.31 -14.79 -10.10
N SER A 62 -16.39 -14.58 -11.05
CA SER A 62 -15.63 -15.68 -11.66
C SER A 62 -14.74 -16.41 -10.65
N CYS A 63 -14.12 -15.66 -9.74
CA CYS A 63 -13.29 -16.23 -8.68
C CYS A 63 -14.14 -16.85 -7.57
N TYR A 64 -15.25 -16.22 -7.20
CA TYR A 64 -16.24 -16.75 -6.28
C TYR A 64 -16.74 -18.14 -6.72
N LEU A 65 -17.21 -18.27 -7.96
CA LEU A 65 -17.68 -19.53 -8.54
C LEU A 65 -16.57 -20.60 -8.61
N ALA A 66 -15.31 -20.17 -8.75
CA ALA A 66 -14.14 -21.06 -8.75
C ALA A 66 -13.64 -21.40 -7.32
N GLY A 67 -14.34 -20.98 -6.28
CA GLY A 67 -14.03 -21.31 -4.89
C GLY A 67 -13.06 -20.34 -4.20
N ALA A 68 -13.00 -19.07 -4.61
CA ALA A 68 -12.13 -18.07 -3.99
C ALA A 68 -12.41 -17.85 -2.51
N GLU A 69 -13.64 -18.05 -2.02
CA GLU A 69 -13.94 -17.98 -0.58
C GLU A 69 -13.13 -19.02 0.22
N ARG A 70 -12.99 -20.23 -0.31
CA ARG A 70 -12.18 -21.28 0.32
C ARG A 70 -10.71 -20.91 0.33
N LEU A 71 -10.21 -20.41 -0.80
CA LEU A 71 -8.83 -19.93 -0.92
C LEU A 71 -8.56 -18.79 0.07
N GLU A 72 -9.48 -17.82 0.17
CA GLU A 72 -9.39 -16.70 1.10
C GLU A 72 -9.33 -17.18 2.55
N ALA A 73 -10.24 -18.08 2.94
CA ALA A 73 -10.29 -18.62 4.30
C ALA A 73 -9.03 -19.42 4.68
N GLU A 74 -8.52 -20.26 3.77
CA GLU A 74 -7.27 -21.01 3.97
C GLU A 74 -6.08 -20.06 4.13
N LEU A 75 -5.93 -19.08 3.23
CA LEU A 75 -4.83 -18.11 3.29
C LEU A 75 -4.91 -17.18 4.51
N ARG A 76 -6.12 -16.75 4.88
CA ARG A 76 -6.34 -15.92 6.06
C ARG A 76 -5.88 -16.64 7.33
N ARG A 77 -6.21 -17.93 7.48
CA ARG A 77 -5.75 -18.75 8.62
C ARG A 77 -4.23 -18.88 8.66
N GLU A 78 -3.59 -19.10 7.52
CA GLU A 78 -2.13 -19.18 7.41
C GLU A 78 -1.47 -17.86 7.83
N VAL A 79 -2.01 -16.73 7.35
CA VAL A 79 -1.53 -15.39 7.70
C VAL A 79 -1.74 -15.11 9.19
N GLU A 80 -2.93 -15.34 9.74
CA GLU A 80 -3.25 -15.14 11.17
C GLU A 80 -2.35 -15.98 12.09
N GLY A 81 -2.04 -17.22 11.70
CA GLY A 81 -1.11 -18.09 12.42
C GLY A 81 0.33 -17.56 12.44
N ARG A 82 0.70 -16.67 11.50
CA ARG A 82 2.05 -16.11 11.37
C ARG A 82 2.20 -14.75 12.05
N ILE A 83 1.16 -13.91 12.04
CA ILE A 83 1.20 -12.57 12.67
C ILE A 83 0.68 -12.55 14.10
N GLY A 84 0.09 -13.64 14.60
CA GLY A 84 -0.46 -13.70 15.95
C GLY A 84 -1.64 -12.75 16.14
N ALA A 85 -2.84 -13.17 15.73
CA ALA A 85 -4.16 -12.64 16.13
C ALA A 85 -4.43 -11.10 16.03
N ALA A 86 -3.58 -10.30 15.39
CA ALA A 86 -3.78 -8.86 15.26
C ALA A 86 -3.72 -8.41 13.79
N HIS A 87 -4.71 -8.81 12.99
CA HIS A 87 -5.01 -8.10 11.74
C HIS A 87 -6.49 -7.72 11.70
N PRO A 88 -6.86 -6.43 11.66
CA PRO A 88 -8.25 -6.04 11.48
C PRO A 88 -8.68 -6.49 10.08
N ALA A 89 -9.68 -7.37 10.03
CA ALA A 89 -10.31 -7.81 8.81
C ALA A 89 -10.89 -6.59 8.08
N THR A 90 -10.18 -6.09 7.07
CA THR A 90 -10.69 -5.03 6.21
C THR A 90 -11.62 -5.66 5.17
N HIS A 91 -12.87 -5.91 5.58
CA HIS A 91 -13.98 -6.08 4.64
C HIS A 91 -14.40 -4.69 4.16
N ALA A 92 -13.74 -4.16 3.13
CA ALA A 92 -14.25 -3.01 2.40
C ALA A 92 -15.03 -3.49 1.17
N LEU A 93 -16.31 -3.78 1.40
CA LEU A 93 -17.32 -3.75 0.33
C LEU A 93 -17.27 -2.38 -0.36
N GLY A 94 -17.24 -2.38 -1.68
CA GLY A 94 -17.20 -1.17 -2.47
C GLY A 94 -18.42 -0.27 -2.21
N THR A 95 -18.16 1.02 -1.97
CA THR A 95 -18.99 2.15 -2.42
C THR A 95 -18.09 3.40 -2.34
N PRO A 96 -17.70 4.03 -3.47
CA PRO A 96 -17.14 5.38 -3.39
C PRO A 96 -18.24 6.34 -2.88
N PRO A 97 -17.93 7.28 -1.97
CA PRO A 97 -18.91 8.26 -1.53
C PRO A 97 -19.40 9.06 -2.74
N GLY A 98 -20.72 9.15 -2.87
CA GLY A 98 -21.37 9.90 -3.95
C GLY A 98 -20.84 11.33 -4.02
N LEU A 99 -20.54 11.79 -5.24
CA LEU A 99 -20.33 13.21 -5.52
C LEU A 99 -21.61 13.97 -5.16
N PRO A 100 -21.58 14.98 -4.27
CA PRO A 100 -22.63 15.97 -4.23
C PRO A 100 -22.49 16.90 -5.45
N SER A 101 -23.59 16.99 -6.18
CA SER A 101 -23.85 17.91 -7.28
C SER A 101 -23.56 19.37 -6.91
N SER A 102 -23.00 20.08 -7.89
CA SER A 102 -22.85 21.54 -8.03
C SER A 102 -23.88 22.44 -7.33
N GLY A 103 -23.39 23.48 -6.65
CA GLY A 103 -24.14 24.68 -6.21
C GLY A 103 -23.19 25.82 -5.80
N PRO A 104 -23.56 27.11 -5.88
CA PRO A 104 -22.68 28.18 -6.36
C PRO A 104 -21.89 28.97 -5.31
N ARG A 105 -20.89 29.70 -5.83
CA ARG A 105 -19.98 30.66 -5.17
C ARG A 105 -20.72 31.73 -4.35
N SER A 106 -20.20 32.05 -3.16
CA SER A 106 -20.24 33.41 -2.58
C SER A 106 -19.50 33.45 -1.24
N GLY A 107 -18.55 34.40 -1.10
CA GLY A 107 -18.19 34.99 0.19
C GLY A 107 -16.87 34.52 0.80
N ALA A 108 -15.78 35.24 0.52
CA ALA A 108 -14.65 35.31 1.43
C ALA A 108 -15.00 36.24 2.60
N PRO A 109 -14.58 35.91 3.82
CA PRO A 109 -14.09 36.95 4.72
C PRO A 109 -12.63 36.68 5.12
N GLU A 110 -11.89 37.78 5.11
CA GLU A 110 -10.51 37.93 5.52
C GLU A 110 -10.33 37.56 7.00
N GLY A 111 -9.25 36.83 7.31
CA GLY A 111 -8.90 36.43 8.67
C GLY A 111 -8.21 35.06 8.75
N MET A 112 -7.11 34.88 8.01
CA MET A 112 -6.34 33.63 8.02
C MET A 112 -5.26 33.68 9.10
N THR A 113 -5.63 33.31 10.34
CA THR A 113 -4.65 32.83 11.32
C THR A 113 -4.38 31.36 11.04
N ASP A 114 -3.10 31.00 10.95
CA ASP A 114 -2.53 29.68 10.65
C ASP A 114 -3.32 28.47 11.22
N PRO A 115 -3.80 27.54 10.37
CA PRO A 115 -4.18 26.20 10.81
C PRO A 115 -2.93 25.30 10.87
N ALA A 116 -2.03 25.61 11.79
CA ALA A 116 -0.87 24.80 12.13
C ALA A 116 -1.20 23.76 13.23
N GLU A 117 -2.27 22.96 13.11
CA GLU A 117 -2.59 21.86 14.04
C GLU A 117 -3.24 20.65 13.35
N GLY A 118 -2.59 20.16 12.30
CA GLY A 118 -2.97 18.91 11.64
C GLY A 118 -1.76 18.12 11.11
N GLY A 119 -0.58 18.38 11.66
CA GLY A 119 0.61 17.60 11.33
C GLY A 119 0.40 16.15 11.73
N ILE A 120 0.69 15.23 10.82
CA ILE A 120 0.72 13.79 11.12
C ILE A 120 1.66 13.63 12.34
N PRO A 121 1.15 13.15 13.50
CA PRO A 121 1.96 13.08 14.70
C PRO A 121 3.19 12.22 14.42
N ALA A 122 4.37 12.74 14.81
CA ALA A 122 5.69 12.15 14.59
C ALA A 122 5.93 10.80 15.29
N THR A 123 4.89 10.19 15.85
CA THR A 123 4.95 9.01 16.73
C THR A 123 4.45 7.72 16.10
N LEU A 124 4.00 7.73 14.83
CA LEU A 124 3.61 6.51 14.12
C LEU A 124 4.70 6.10 13.12
N VAL A 125 5.93 5.90 13.61
CA VAL A 125 6.84 4.94 12.96
C VAL A 125 6.28 3.56 13.28
N LEU A 126 5.19 3.20 12.61
CA LEU A 126 4.62 1.87 12.69
C LEU A 126 5.61 0.96 11.96
N GLU A 127 6.25 0.06 12.71
CA GLU A 127 6.92 -1.11 12.12
C GLU A 127 5.93 -1.75 11.14
N ALA A 128 6.30 -1.80 9.86
CA ALA A 128 5.40 -2.28 8.84
C ALA A 128 5.00 -3.73 9.15
N PRO A 129 3.71 -4.08 8.99
CA PRO A 129 3.27 -5.44 9.23
C PRO A 129 4.06 -6.38 8.32
N ALA A 130 4.58 -7.48 8.88
CA ALA A 130 5.35 -8.44 8.09
C ALA A 130 4.51 -9.02 6.93
N ILE A 131 3.19 -9.11 7.13
CA ILE A 131 2.24 -9.61 6.15
C ILE A 131 0.97 -8.76 6.18
N GLU A 132 0.49 -8.33 5.02
CA GLU A 132 -0.81 -7.68 4.81
C GLU A 132 -1.70 -8.60 3.96
N PHE A 133 -2.95 -8.78 4.37
CA PHE A 133 -3.92 -9.58 3.64
C PHE A 133 -5.13 -8.73 3.25
N LYS A 134 -5.44 -8.67 1.96
CA LYS A 134 -6.58 -7.90 1.43
C LYS A 134 -7.43 -8.73 0.48
N THR A 135 -8.72 -8.42 0.49
CA THR A 135 -9.67 -8.91 -0.50
C THR A 135 -9.90 -7.79 -1.51
N VAL A 136 -9.80 -8.11 -2.81
CA VAL A 136 -9.90 -7.13 -3.90
C VAL A 136 -10.99 -7.55 -4.88
N SER A 137 -11.59 -6.57 -5.56
CA SER A 137 -12.69 -6.82 -6.49
C SER A 137 -12.27 -7.70 -7.66
N CYS A 138 -11.30 -7.28 -8.48
CA CYS A 138 -10.89 -8.02 -9.67
C CYS A 138 -9.38 -7.89 -9.94
N LEU A 139 -8.77 -8.99 -10.37
CA LEU A 139 -7.36 -9.06 -10.79
C LEU A 139 -7.19 -9.30 -12.30
N GLY A 140 -8.27 -9.32 -13.07
CA GLY A 140 -8.24 -9.50 -14.53
C GLY A 140 -7.83 -10.91 -15.00
N LEU A 141 -7.87 -11.91 -14.11
CA LEU A 141 -7.49 -13.31 -14.38
C LEU A 141 -8.70 -14.25 -14.41
N CYS A 142 -9.82 -13.82 -14.98
CA CYS A 142 -11.08 -14.57 -14.92
C CYS A 142 -11.01 -15.94 -15.62
N ASP A 143 -10.18 -16.07 -16.66
CA ASP A 143 -9.91 -17.32 -17.39
C ASP A 143 -9.06 -18.32 -16.58
N ARG A 144 -8.40 -17.84 -15.53
CA ARG A 144 -7.54 -18.62 -14.63
C ARG A 144 -8.00 -18.45 -13.18
N ALA A 145 -9.29 -18.38 -12.95
CA ALA A 145 -9.84 -18.36 -11.60
C ALA A 145 -9.56 -19.68 -10.83
N PRO A 146 -9.47 -19.65 -9.49
CA PRO A 146 -9.45 -18.47 -8.63
C PRO A 146 -8.12 -17.72 -8.73
N ALA A 147 -8.18 -16.38 -8.61
CA ALA A 147 -7.03 -15.51 -8.77
C ALA A 147 -6.62 -14.84 -7.44
N CYS A 148 -5.32 -14.69 -7.23
CA CYS A 148 -4.76 -13.87 -6.17
C CYS A 148 -3.53 -13.11 -6.69
N ALA A 149 -2.97 -12.23 -5.88
CA ALA A 149 -1.69 -11.58 -6.15
C ALA A 149 -0.82 -11.58 -4.89
N LEU A 150 0.48 -11.72 -5.07
CA LEU A 150 1.47 -11.63 -4.01
C LEU A 150 2.44 -10.49 -4.34
N ASN A 151 2.50 -9.45 -3.51
CA ASN A 151 3.25 -8.22 -3.78
C ASN A 151 2.96 -7.63 -5.17
N GLY A 152 1.69 -7.71 -5.61
CA GLY A 152 1.26 -7.26 -6.93
C GLY A 152 1.57 -8.24 -8.09
N HIS A 153 2.26 -9.36 -7.86
CA HIS A 153 2.45 -10.39 -8.87
C HIS A 153 1.19 -11.27 -8.99
N PRO A 154 0.52 -11.29 -10.15
CA PRO A 154 -0.75 -11.98 -10.31
C PRO A 154 -0.55 -13.51 -10.43
N ILE A 155 -1.45 -14.27 -9.80
CA ILE A 155 -1.45 -15.73 -9.71
C ILE A 155 -2.84 -16.24 -10.12
N GLY A 156 -2.91 -16.94 -11.25
CA GLY A 156 -4.10 -17.67 -11.68
C GLY A 156 -4.03 -19.15 -11.29
N GLY A 157 -5.20 -19.78 -11.12
CA GLY A 157 -5.34 -21.14 -10.61
C GLY A 157 -4.74 -21.26 -9.22
N ALA A 158 -4.97 -20.24 -8.39
CA ALA A 158 -4.32 -20.11 -7.10
C ALA A 158 -4.83 -21.17 -6.13
N THR A 159 -3.89 -21.77 -5.39
CA THR A 159 -4.16 -22.73 -4.32
C THR A 159 -3.40 -22.27 -3.08
N ALA A 160 -3.96 -22.46 -1.88
CA ALA A 160 -3.31 -22.01 -0.66
C ALA A 160 -1.85 -22.52 -0.52
N PRO A 161 -1.52 -23.81 -0.76
CA PRO A 161 -0.14 -24.30 -0.63
C PRO A 161 0.87 -23.56 -1.52
N ARG A 162 0.51 -23.31 -2.78
CA ARG A 162 1.36 -22.60 -3.74
C ARG A 162 1.60 -21.15 -3.35
N VAL A 163 0.57 -20.47 -2.84
CA VAL A 163 0.68 -19.07 -2.39
C VAL A 163 1.49 -18.98 -1.11
N VAL A 164 1.30 -19.93 -0.18
CA VAL A 164 2.07 -20.03 1.07
C VAL A 164 3.54 -20.31 0.78
N GLU A 165 3.86 -21.25 -0.11
CA GLU A 165 5.24 -21.54 -0.52
C GLU A 165 5.93 -20.30 -1.09
N TRP A 166 5.23 -19.53 -1.93
CA TRP A 166 5.79 -18.29 -2.47
C TRP A 166 5.94 -17.23 -1.36
N MET A 167 4.96 -17.08 -0.48
CA MET A 167 5.05 -16.20 0.68
C MET A 167 6.27 -16.54 1.56
N ASP A 168 6.52 -17.83 1.83
CA ASP A 168 7.68 -18.29 2.58
C ASP A 168 8.99 -17.95 1.88
N ALA A 169 9.05 -18.15 0.55
CA ALA A 169 10.22 -17.78 -0.24
C ALA A 169 10.49 -16.27 -0.21
N VAL A 170 9.45 -15.42 -0.18
CA VAL A 170 9.61 -13.97 -0.05
C VAL A 170 10.08 -13.62 1.36
N LEU A 171 9.41 -14.08 2.41
CA LEU A 171 9.80 -13.80 3.80
C LEU A 171 11.22 -14.25 4.14
N ALA A 172 11.66 -15.39 3.59
CA ALA A 172 13.04 -15.86 3.74
C ALA A 172 14.06 -14.89 3.11
N ARG A 173 13.72 -14.27 1.97
CA ARG A 173 14.57 -13.26 1.31
C ARG A 173 14.58 -11.94 2.05
N THR A 174 13.46 -11.52 2.63
CA THR A 174 13.38 -10.27 3.41
C THR A 174 14.10 -10.37 4.76
N ARG A 175 14.21 -11.58 5.33
CA ARG A 175 15.00 -11.85 6.56
C ARG A 175 16.49 -12.03 6.31
N ALA A 176 16.91 -12.33 5.07
CA ALA A 176 18.32 -12.28 4.72
C ALA A 176 18.77 -10.80 4.74
N PRO A 177 19.90 -10.46 5.39
CA PRO A 177 20.33 -9.07 5.48
C PRO A 177 20.45 -8.51 4.07
N ALA A 178 19.90 -7.32 3.85
CA ALA A 178 19.98 -6.57 2.60
C ALA A 178 21.44 -6.33 2.24
N ALA A 179 22.05 -7.30 1.54
CA ALA A 179 23.29 -7.11 0.83
C ALA A 179 23.00 -6.13 -0.31
N SER A 180 23.63 -4.97 -0.22
CA SER A 180 23.74 -3.97 -1.26
C SER A 180 23.93 -4.61 -2.64
N GLY A 181 23.09 -4.23 -3.60
CA GLY A 181 23.17 -4.74 -4.97
C GLY A 181 22.44 -3.82 -5.93
N GLY A 182 23.12 -2.76 -6.38
CA GLY A 182 22.67 -1.95 -7.50
C GLY A 182 22.61 -2.75 -8.80
N ASN A 183 21.67 -2.39 -9.67
CA ASN A 183 21.68 -2.69 -11.10
C ASN A 183 20.68 -1.71 -11.76
N GLY A 184 21.07 -0.77 -12.61
CA GLY A 184 21.68 -1.04 -13.92
C GLY A 184 20.57 -1.28 -14.95
N GLY A 185 19.83 -0.24 -15.32
CA GLY A 185 18.79 -0.32 -16.36
C GLY A 185 19.39 -0.40 -17.76
N PRO A 186 18.79 -1.15 -18.71
CA PRO A 186 19.34 -1.27 -20.05
C PRO A 186 19.12 0.04 -20.84
N GLY A 187 20.17 0.46 -21.53
CA GLY A 187 20.11 1.51 -22.57
C GLY A 187 19.63 0.99 -23.92
#